data_AF-J4WJN4-F1
#
_entry.id   AF-J4WJN4-F1
#
_cell.length_a   1.000
_cell.length_b   1.000
_cell.length_c   1.000
_cell.angle_alpha   90.00
_cell.angle_beta   90.00
_cell.angle_gamma   90.00
#
_symmetry.space_group_name_H-M   'P 1'
#
loop_
_entity.id
_entity.type
_entity.pdbx_description
1 polymer ?
#
loop_
_entity_poly.entity_id
_entity_poly.type
_entity_poly.pdbx_seq_one_letter_code
_entity_poly.pdbx_strand_id
1 'polypeptide(L)' 'MAYSSNMATMYVYVCNGPSSKAYHYTPNCKGLQKCSKQVIKVTLEEAKEKGRKLCGYED' A
#
# COMPACT_ATOMS: atom_id res chain seq x y z
N MET A 1 19.17 -14.52 -21.45
CA MET A 1 19.50 -15.28 -20.22
C MET A 1 18.24 -15.39 -19.38
N ALA A 2 17.72 -16.60 -19.19
CA ALA A 2 16.67 -16.86 -18.21
C ALA A 2 17.32 -16.90 -16.82
N TYR A 3 16.93 -16.00 -15.92
CA TYR A 3 16.85 -16.33 -14.51
C TYR A 3 15.53 -15.81 -14.00
N SER A 4 14.71 -16.75 -13.56
CA SER A 4 13.54 -16.51 -12.75
C SER A 4 13.91 -15.60 -11.59
N SER A 5 13.38 -14.39 -11.54
CA SER A 5 13.21 -13.66 -10.29
C SER A 5 11.76 -13.81 -9.90
N ASN A 6 11.51 -14.71 -8.95
CA ASN A 6 10.29 -14.75 -8.15
C ASN A 6 10.18 -13.41 -7.41
N MET A 7 9.78 -12.36 -8.13
CA MET A 7 9.49 -11.07 -7.54
C MET A 7 8.15 -11.25 -6.86
N ALA A 8 8.18 -11.70 -5.60
CA ALA A 8 7.00 -11.76 -4.75
C ALA A 8 6.45 -10.34 -4.67
N THR A 9 5.57 -10.00 -5.62
CA THR A 9 5.03 -8.65 -5.78
C THR A 9 4.05 -8.49 -4.63
N MET A 10 4.55 -7.98 -3.51
CA MET A 10 3.72 -7.72 -2.35
C MET A 10 2.82 -6.56 -2.71
N TYR A 11 1.54 -6.85 -2.87
CA TYR A 11 0.55 -5.82 -3.12
C TYR A 11 0.10 -5.20 -1.80
N VAL A 12 0.01 -3.89 -1.81
CA VAL A 12 -0.47 -3.08 -0.69
C VAL A 12 -1.60 -2.18 -1.15
N TYR A 13 -2.45 -1.81 -0.21
CA TYR A 13 -3.55 -0.90 -0.38
C TYR A 13 -3.11 0.50 0.05
N VAL A 14 -3.30 1.48 -0.83
CA VAL A 14 -3.06 2.89 -0.51
C VAL A 14 -4.34 3.66 -0.74
N CYS A 15 -4.73 4.49 0.22
CA CYS A 15 -5.81 5.44 0.03
C CYS A 15 -5.30 6.58 -0.88
N ASN A 16 -6.04 6.90 -1.95
CA ASN A 16 -5.74 8.04 -2.83
C ASN A 16 -6.26 9.37 -2.27
N GLY A 17 -6.03 9.59 -0.97
CA GLY A 17 -6.35 10.82 -0.27
C GLY A 17 -5.13 11.78 -0.28
N PRO A 18 -5.34 13.11 -0.34
CA PRO A 18 -4.24 14.08 -0.25
C PRO A 18 -3.48 13.99 1.08
N SER A 19 -4.14 13.52 2.15
CA SER A 19 -3.54 13.29 3.47
C SER A 19 -2.96 11.87 3.65
N SER A 20 -3.27 10.96 2.74
CA SER A 20 -2.84 9.57 2.85
C SER A 20 -1.43 9.40 2.32
N LYS A 21 -0.47 9.36 3.24
CA LYS A 21 0.92 9.01 2.95
C LYS A 21 1.26 7.58 3.39
N ALA A 22 0.26 6.82 3.83
CA ALA A 22 0.46 5.46 4.32
C ALA A 22 0.02 4.41 3.28
N TYR A 23 0.70 3.26 3.28
CA TYR A 23 0.25 2.02 2.66
C TYR A 23 -0.17 1.02 3.74
N HIS A 24 -1.07 0.12 3.38
CA HIS A 24 -1.69 -0.86 4.25
C HIS A 24 -1.60 -2.23 3.58
N TYR A 25 -1.23 -3.28 4.30
CA TYR A 25 -1.28 -4.65 3.78
C TYR A 25 -2.71 -5.16 3.69
N THR A 26 -3.59 -4.68 4.57
CA THR A 26 -4.99 -5.11 4.62
C THR A 26 -5.95 -3.98 4.23
N PRO A 27 -7.05 -4.30 3.52
CA PRO A 27 -8.11 -3.33 3.25
C PRO A 27 -8.93 -2.98 4.50
N ASN A 28 -8.83 -3.79 5.57
CA ASN A 28 -9.61 -3.62 6.80
C ASN A 28 -8.90 -2.78 7.87
N CYS A 29 -7.76 -2.16 7.56
CA CYS A 29 -7.08 -1.29 8.51
C CYS A 29 -7.98 -0.12 8.95
N LYS A 30 -8.00 0.21 10.24
CA LYS A 30 -8.77 1.33 10.82
C LYS A 30 -8.47 2.68 10.12
N GLY A 31 -7.23 2.87 9.68
CA GLY A 31 -6.82 4.06 8.92
C GLY A 31 -7.44 4.11 7.52
N LEU A 32 -7.64 2.94 6.89
CA LEU A 32 -8.25 2.83 5.57
C LEU A 32 -9.78 2.92 5.63
N GLN A 33 -10.41 2.42 6.69
CA GLN A 33 -11.85 2.57 6.92
C GLN A 33 -12.29 4.04 7.05
N LYS A 34 -11.41 4.91 7.54
CA LYS A 34 -11.64 6.36 7.57
C LYS A 34 -11.36 7.06 6.22
N CYS A 35 -10.80 6.36 5.23
CA CYS A 35 -10.57 6.92 3.90
C CYS A 35 -11.93 7.11 3.21
N SER A 36 -12.35 8.35 3.02
CA SER A 36 -13.55 8.69 2.24
C SER A 36 -13.33 8.65 0.72
N LYS A 37 -12.14 8.25 0.27
CA LYS A 37 -11.72 8.23 -1.13
C LYS A 37 -11.47 6.80 -1.61
N GLN A 38 -11.17 6.69 -2.91
CA GLN A 38 -10.83 5.41 -3.52
C GLN A 38 -9.53 4.84 -2.95
N VAL A 39 -9.61 3.58 -2.54
CA VAL A 39 -8.45 2.76 -2.19
C VAL A 39 -7.95 2.12 -3.47
N ILE A 40 -6.66 2.30 -3.78
CA ILE A 40 -6.00 1.66 -4.91
C ILE A 40 -5.03 0.60 -4.41
N LYS A 41 -4.92 -0.50 -5.15
CA LYS A 41 -3.96 -1.57 -4.88
C LYS A 41 -2.73 -1.32 -5.73
N VAL A 42 -1.59 -1.11 -5.08
CA VAL A 42 -0.29 -0.85 -5.72
C VAL A 42 0.72 -1.88 -5.22
N THR A 43 1.89 -1.95 -5.85
CA THR A 43 2.97 -2.79 -5.34
C THR A 43 3.65 -2.10 -4.16
N LEU A 44 4.24 -2.89 -3.24
CA LEU A 44 5.00 -2.39 -2.11
C LEU A 44 6.17 -1.51 -2.58
N GLU A 45 6.78 -1.87 -3.70
CA GLU A 45 7.84 -1.09 -4.35
C GLU A 45 7.32 0.25 -4.81
N GLU A 46 6.21 0.28 -5.57
CA GLU A 46 5.63 1.54 -6.04
C GLU A 46 5.17 2.43 -4.88
N ALA A 47 4.67 1.83 -3.79
CA ALA A 47 4.35 2.56 -2.56
C ALA A 47 5.61 3.19 -1.95
N LYS A 48 6.72 2.44 -1.83
CA LYS A 48 8.00 2.94 -1.32
C LYS A 48 8.60 4.02 -2.23
N GLU A 49 8.54 3.85 -3.55
CA GLU A 49 9.00 4.82 -4.54
C GLU A 49 8.20 6.13 -4.45
N LYS A 50 6.89 6.04 -4.21
CA LYS A 50 6.02 7.20 -3.94
C LYS A 50 6.25 7.83 -2.56
N GLY A 51 7.22 7.35 -1.78
CA GLY A 51 7.49 7.82 -0.42
C GLY A 51 6.36 7.54 0.57
N ARG A 52 5.52 6.53 0.28
CA ARG A 52 4.47 6.09 1.19
C ARG A 52 5.11 5.26 2.31
N LYS A 53 4.63 5.46 3.54
CA LYS A 53 5.10 4.74 4.73
C LYS A 53 4.10 3.67 5.18
N LEU A 54 4.54 2.71 5.99
CA LEU A 54 3.63 1.72 6.56
C LEU A 54 2.60 2.39 7.48
N CYS A 55 1.35 1.91 7.48
CA CYS A 55 0.35 2.37 8.44
C CYS A 55 0.68 1.84 9.85
N GLY A 56 0.81 2.74 10.82
CA GLY A 56 1.12 2.38 12.22
C GLY A 56 -0.06 1.84 13.03
N TYR A 57 -1.23 1.64 12.41
CA TYR A 57 -2.44 1.09 13.04
C TYR A 57 -2.81 -0.27 12.45
N GLU A 58 -1.86 -0.94 11.79
CA GLU A 58 -2.00 -2.36 11.45
C GLU A 58 -1.75 -3.18 12.71
N ASP A 59 -2.84 -3.38 13.47
CA ASP A 59 -2.98 -4.39 14.53
C ASP A 59 -3.66 -5.63 13.92
#